data_AF-A0A531MFX1-F1
#
_entry.id   AF-A0A531MFX1-F1
#
_cell.length_a   1.000
_cell.length_b   1.000
_cell.length_c   1.000
_cell.angle_alpha   90.00
_cell.angle_beta   90.00
_cell.angle_gamma   90.00
#
_symmetry.space_group_name_H-M   'P 1'
#
loop_
_entity.id
_entity.type
_entity.pdbx_description
1 polymer ?
#
loop_
_entity_poly.entity_id
_entity_poly.type
_entity_poly.pdbx_seq_one_letter_code
_entity_poly.pdbx_strand_id
1 'polypeptide(L)'
;MAAIRGAARSATPAAGWAGQGQVAATRPAGNSLDWVTGCGLVAVVALLFSISGGMLWLVGYNYDGLTGNPATKIHPSTYLLVLMFAWRACTFGNPVGYTLAIADRRPASALLAVMSIMLLVVVIVRQRPGMAGMIDTFVAPALLVMMLAEDDERTFARMRTVVHGVMTANALLALFEFATKTLVFPYRLDGEVFTNDLRSTALQGHPLSNATITAIYVLAL
;
A
#
# COMPACT_ATOMS: atom_id res chain seq x y z
N MET A 1 45.23 56.29 39.07
CA MET A 1 46.01 55.68 37.96
C MET A 1 46.15 54.19 38.28
N ALA A 2 45.28 53.32 37.73
CA ALA A 2 45.53 52.50 36.52
C ALA A 2 46.72 51.53 36.73
N ALA A 3 46.64 50.20 36.58
CA ALA A 3 46.03 49.39 35.52
C ALA A 3 45.64 47.98 36.05
N ILE A 4 44.40 47.49 35.86
CA ILE A 4 43.92 46.62 34.77
C ILE A 4 44.89 45.46 34.42
N ARG A 5 44.68 44.28 35.04
CA ARG A 5 45.06 42.98 34.48
C ARG A 5 43.85 42.41 33.74
N GLY A 6 44.00 42.18 32.44
CA GLY A 6 42.96 41.61 31.58
C GLY A 6 42.67 40.16 31.95
N ALA A 7 41.43 39.90 32.38
CA ALA A 7 40.88 38.56 32.44
C ALA A 7 40.50 38.15 31.01
N ALA A 8 41.23 37.18 30.45
CA ALA A 8 40.83 36.51 29.23
C ALA A 8 39.47 35.85 29.43
N ARG A 9 38.46 36.29 28.67
CA ARG A 9 37.18 35.59 28.58
C ARG A 9 37.43 34.26 27.87
N SER A 10 37.39 33.15 28.61
CA SER A 10 37.20 31.84 28.00
C SER A 10 35.77 31.79 27.46
N ALA A 11 35.64 31.89 26.14
CA ALA A 11 34.38 31.64 25.45
C ALA A 11 34.00 30.18 25.68
N THR A 12 32.92 29.95 26.41
CA THR A 12 32.25 28.66 26.51
C THR A 12 31.70 28.31 25.13
N PRO A 13 32.10 27.20 24.48
CA PRO A 13 31.33 26.72 23.34
C PRO A 13 30.02 26.16 23.89
N ALA A 14 28.91 26.65 23.36
CA ALA A 14 27.58 26.14 23.60
C ALA A 14 27.55 24.64 23.27
N ALA A 15 27.54 23.80 24.30
CA ALA A 15 27.19 22.39 24.20
C ALA A 15 25.67 22.31 24.00
N GLY A 16 25.23 22.55 22.77
CA GLY A 16 23.85 22.38 22.33
C GLY A 16 23.80 21.36 21.20
N TRP A 17 22.99 20.33 21.39
CA TRP A 17 22.49 19.42 20.33
C TRP A 17 23.46 18.36 19.80
N ALA A 18 24.10 17.61 20.70
CA ALA A 18 24.63 16.29 20.35
C ALA A 18 24.16 15.27 21.40
N GLY A 19 23.38 14.28 20.96
CA GLY A 19 23.19 13.04 21.71
C GLY A 19 22.07 13.03 22.74
N GLN A 20 20.84 13.36 22.36
CA GLN A 20 19.72 12.64 22.97
C GLN A 20 19.77 11.23 22.43
N GLY A 21 20.27 10.33 23.26
CA GLY A 21 20.38 8.92 22.96
C GLY A 21 19.10 8.41 22.34
N GLN A 22 19.20 7.95 21.09
CA GLN A 22 18.45 6.77 20.69
C GLN A 22 18.86 5.69 21.66
N VAL A 23 18.17 5.63 22.80
CA VAL A 23 18.03 4.40 23.55
C VAL A 23 17.46 3.46 22.50
N ALA A 24 18.32 2.60 21.96
CA ALA A 24 17.91 1.53 21.08
C ALA A 24 16.85 0.79 21.88
N ALA A 25 15.59 1.09 21.59
CA ALA A 25 14.47 0.40 22.18
C ALA A 25 14.77 -1.06 21.89
N THR A 26 15.07 -1.80 22.95
CA THR A 26 15.32 -3.22 22.89
C THR A 26 14.13 -3.80 22.16
N ARG A 27 14.34 -4.19 20.89
CA ARG A 27 13.30 -4.78 20.05
C ARG A 27 12.67 -5.89 20.90
N PRO A 28 11.37 -5.85 21.20
CA PRO A 28 10.74 -6.97 21.86
C PRO A 28 11.00 -8.18 20.97
N ALA A 29 11.88 -9.06 21.44
CA ALA A 29 12.22 -10.30 20.77
C ALA A 29 10.99 -11.21 20.89
N GLY A 30 10.06 -11.06 19.96
CA GLY A 30 8.78 -11.75 19.98
C GLY A 30 7.72 -10.97 19.21
N ASN A 31 7.75 -11.08 17.89
CA ASN A 31 6.57 -11.12 16.99
C ASN A 31 7.02 -11.06 15.53
N SER A 32 7.81 -12.06 15.09
CA SER A 32 7.87 -12.34 13.66
C SER A 32 6.44 -12.61 13.19
N LEU A 33 6.08 -12.09 12.00
CA LEU A 33 4.83 -12.43 11.35
C LEU A 33 4.72 -13.96 11.29
N ASP A 34 3.62 -14.51 11.79
CA ASP A 34 3.37 -15.94 11.62
C ASP A 34 3.32 -16.27 10.12
N TRP A 35 3.66 -17.50 9.77
CA TRP A 35 3.74 -17.93 8.37
C TRP A 35 2.45 -17.64 7.59
N VAL A 36 1.28 -17.78 8.23
CA VAL A 36 -0.02 -17.53 7.58
C VAL A 36 -0.14 -16.06 7.21
N THR A 37 0.09 -15.14 8.16
CA THR A 37 0.05 -13.70 7.89
C THR A 37 1.12 -13.29 6.87
N GLY A 38 2.34 -13.82 6.98
CA GLY A 38 3.42 -13.52 6.02
C GLY A 38 3.09 -13.97 4.59
N CYS A 39 2.60 -15.19 4.41
CA CYS A 39 2.15 -15.68 3.11
C CYS A 39 0.91 -14.93 2.60
N GLY A 40 -0.01 -14.59 3.49
CA GLY A 40 -1.18 -13.79 3.17
C GLY A 40 -0.82 -12.41 2.63
N LEU A 41 0.13 -11.71 3.26
CA LEU A 41 0.62 -10.41 2.78
C LEU A 41 1.28 -10.51 1.40
N VAL A 42 2.08 -11.56 1.16
CA VAL A 42 2.66 -11.83 -0.16
C VAL A 42 1.55 -12.06 -1.20
N ALA A 43 0.51 -12.81 -0.85
CA ALA A 43 -0.64 -13.03 -1.72
C ALA A 43 -1.44 -11.74 -1.97
N VAL A 44 -1.63 -10.88 -0.97
CA VAL A 44 -2.27 -9.56 -1.13
C VAL A 44 -1.52 -8.73 -2.17
N VAL A 45 -0.19 -8.64 -2.05
CA VAL A 45 0.65 -7.88 -3.00
C VAL A 45 0.60 -8.52 -4.39
N ALA A 46 0.69 -9.85 -4.49
CA ALA A 46 0.60 -10.55 -5.77
C ALA A 46 -0.74 -10.28 -6.47
N LEU A 47 -1.85 -10.35 -5.74
CA LEU A 47 -3.20 -10.09 -6.26
C LEU A 47 -3.36 -8.63 -6.68
N LEU A 48 -2.90 -7.69 -5.85
CA LEU A 48 -3.02 -6.25 -6.11
C LEU A 48 -2.32 -5.83 -7.40
N PHE A 49 -1.15 -6.39 -7.70
CA PHE A 49 -0.38 -6.01 -8.90
C PHE A 49 -0.66 -6.89 -10.12
N SER A 50 -1.13 -8.12 -9.94
CA SER A 50 -1.33 -9.07 -11.07
C SER A 50 -2.76 -9.07 -11.63
N ILE A 51 -3.75 -8.69 -10.84
CA ILE A 51 -5.16 -8.75 -11.25
C ILE A 51 -5.69 -7.34 -11.39
N SER A 52 -6.05 -6.95 -12.61
CA SER A 52 -6.76 -5.70 -12.86
C SER A 52 -8.27 -5.87 -12.79
N GLY A 53 -8.97 -4.75 -12.64
CA GLY A 53 -10.42 -4.69 -12.70
C GLY A 53 -11.00 -5.21 -14.02
N GLY A 54 -10.33 -4.95 -15.14
CA GLY A 54 -10.71 -5.52 -16.45
C GLY A 54 -10.64 -7.05 -16.48
N MET A 55 -9.66 -7.66 -15.80
CA MET A 55 -9.57 -9.12 -15.68
C MET A 55 -10.66 -9.69 -14.78
N LEU A 56 -10.99 -9.01 -13.68
CA LEU A 56 -12.09 -9.39 -12.79
C LEU A 56 -13.43 -9.43 -13.53
N TRP A 57 -13.62 -8.55 -14.52
CA TRP A 57 -14.81 -8.60 -15.37
C TRP A 57 -14.94 -9.89 -16.18
N LEU A 58 -13.83 -10.45 -16.66
CA LEU A 58 -13.85 -11.69 -17.45
C LEU A 58 -14.37 -12.89 -16.66
N VAL A 59 -14.21 -12.87 -15.34
CA VAL A 59 -14.73 -13.90 -14.43
C VAL A 59 -16.10 -13.52 -13.82
N GLY A 60 -16.75 -12.48 -14.34
CA GLY A 60 -18.07 -12.03 -13.90
C GLY A 60 -18.07 -11.16 -12.63
N TYR A 61 -16.91 -10.70 -12.18
CA TYR A 61 -16.80 -9.83 -11.00
C TYR A 61 -16.85 -8.35 -11.41
N ASN A 62 -17.98 -7.70 -11.12
CA ASN A 62 -18.26 -6.31 -11.50
C ASN A 62 -17.55 -5.31 -10.58
N TYR A 63 -16.23 -5.19 -10.76
CA TYR A 63 -15.36 -4.24 -10.05
C TYR A 63 -15.39 -2.84 -10.65
N ASP A 64 -15.11 -2.70 -11.94
CA ASP A 64 -14.99 -1.38 -12.61
C ASP A 64 -16.31 -0.80 -13.15
N GLY A 65 -17.44 -1.47 -12.95
CA GLY A 65 -18.71 -1.04 -13.55
C GLY A 65 -19.25 0.24 -12.90
N LEU A 66 -20.14 0.93 -13.59
CA LEU A 66 -20.73 2.18 -13.08
C LEU A 66 -21.79 1.90 -12.01
N THR A 67 -22.44 0.74 -12.10
CA THR A 67 -23.48 0.29 -11.17
C THR A 67 -23.18 -1.12 -10.68
N GLY A 68 -23.95 -1.58 -9.69
CA GLY A 68 -23.85 -2.94 -9.15
C GLY A 68 -23.74 -2.97 -7.63
N ASN A 69 -23.46 -4.16 -7.11
CA ASN A 69 -23.32 -4.37 -5.68
C ASN A 69 -22.06 -3.66 -5.14
N PRO A 70 -22.15 -2.84 -4.09
CA PRO A 70 -20.98 -2.20 -3.47
C PRO A 70 -19.88 -3.19 -3.04
N ALA A 71 -20.23 -4.45 -2.72
CA ALA A 71 -19.24 -5.47 -2.38
C ALA A 71 -18.35 -5.83 -3.59
N THR A 72 -18.90 -5.91 -4.80
CA THR A 72 -18.08 -6.24 -5.97
C THR A 72 -17.18 -5.10 -6.41
N LYS A 73 -17.39 -3.89 -5.87
CA LYS A 73 -16.58 -2.69 -6.13
C LYS A 73 -15.34 -2.58 -5.24
N ILE A 74 -15.10 -3.57 -4.38
CA ILE A 74 -13.90 -3.67 -3.56
C ILE A 74 -12.99 -4.73 -4.19
N HIS A 75 -11.71 -4.45 -4.26
CA HIS A 75 -10.74 -5.35 -4.87
C HIS A 75 -10.55 -6.60 -3.99
N PRO A 76 -10.44 -7.82 -4.57
CA PRO A 76 -10.21 -9.04 -3.79
C PRO A 76 -8.99 -9.02 -2.86
N SER A 77 -7.93 -8.30 -3.23
CA SER A 77 -6.76 -8.13 -2.36
C SER A 77 -7.07 -7.38 -1.07
N THR A 78 -8.01 -6.43 -1.09
CA THR A 78 -8.44 -5.67 0.10
C THR A 78 -9.19 -6.54 1.08
N TYR A 79 -10.07 -7.43 0.59
CA TYR A 79 -10.72 -8.42 1.44
C TYR A 79 -9.72 -9.35 2.11
N LEU A 80 -8.73 -9.84 1.35
CA LEU A 80 -7.67 -10.68 1.90
C LEU A 80 -6.82 -9.92 2.93
N LEU A 81 -6.51 -8.65 2.68
CA LEU A 81 -5.76 -7.81 3.62
C LEU A 81 -6.50 -7.61 4.94
N VAL A 82 -7.79 -7.28 4.88
CA VAL A 82 -8.64 -7.15 6.08
C VAL A 82 -8.70 -8.48 6.83
N LEU A 83 -8.81 -9.61 6.13
CA LEU A 83 -8.78 -10.94 6.73
C LEU A 83 -7.44 -11.21 7.43
N MET A 84 -6.31 -10.87 6.82
CA MET A 84 -4.99 -11.05 7.42
C MET A 84 -4.79 -10.16 8.65
N PHE A 85 -5.28 -8.92 8.60
CA PHE A 85 -5.28 -8.04 9.76
C PHE A 85 -6.12 -8.61 10.90
N ALA A 86 -7.34 -9.07 10.61
CA ALA A 86 -8.23 -9.67 11.61
C ALA A 86 -7.64 -10.95 12.20
N TRP A 87 -7.08 -11.83 11.36
CA TRP A 87 -6.36 -13.02 11.79
C TRP A 87 -5.23 -12.66 12.75
N ARG A 88 -4.39 -11.71 12.35
CA ARG A 88 -3.26 -11.28 13.16
C ARG A 88 -3.70 -10.69 14.51
N ALA A 89 -4.72 -9.84 14.49
CA ALA A 89 -5.34 -9.27 15.69
C ALA A 89 -5.89 -10.35 16.64
N CYS A 90 -6.49 -11.41 16.11
CA CYS A 90 -6.98 -12.56 16.88
C CYS A 90 -5.82 -13.40 17.46
N THR A 91 -4.77 -13.68 16.67
CA THR A 91 -3.60 -14.44 17.15
C THR A 91 -2.78 -13.69 18.19
N PHE A 92 -2.85 -12.35 18.19
CA PHE A 92 -2.26 -11.51 19.23
C PHE A 92 -3.02 -11.60 20.57
N GLY A 93 -4.26 -12.10 20.58
CA GLY A 93 -5.08 -12.29 21.78
C GLY A 93 -5.78 -11.02 22.30
N ASN A 94 -5.42 -9.83 21.80
CA ASN A 94 -6.10 -8.57 22.09
C ASN A 94 -6.19 -7.70 20.82
N PRO A 95 -7.34 -7.68 20.12
CA PRO A 95 -7.44 -7.00 18.83
C PRO A 95 -7.32 -5.47 18.94
N VAL A 96 -7.86 -4.89 20.02
CA VAL A 96 -7.76 -3.44 20.26
C VAL A 96 -6.32 -3.07 20.63
N GLY A 97 -5.71 -3.84 21.52
CA GLY A 97 -4.31 -3.67 21.91
C GLY A 97 -3.35 -3.80 20.73
N TYR A 98 -3.59 -4.76 19.83
CA TYR A 98 -2.81 -4.91 18.60
C TYR A 98 -2.93 -3.69 17.68
N THR A 99 -4.15 -3.19 17.48
CA THR A 99 -4.40 -2.02 16.63
C THR A 99 -3.74 -0.75 17.19
N LEU A 100 -3.77 -0.56 18.51
CA LEU A 100 -3.07 0.57 19.14
C LEU A 100 -1.54 0.40 19.05
N ALA A 101 -1.03 -0.81 19.29
CA ALA A 101 0.40 -1.07 19.21
C ALA A 101 0.95 -0.86 17.78
N ILE A 102 0.21 -1.26 16.75
CA ILE A 102 0.63 -1.04 15.35
C ILE A 102 0.52 0.45 14.97
N ALA A 103 -0.51 1.15 15.47
CA ALA A 103 -0.71 2.58 15.24
C ALA A 103 0.41 3.42 15.87
N ASP A 104 0.85 3.09 17.09
CA ASP A 104 1.96 3.76 17.77
C ASP A 104 3.29 3.56 17.04
N ARG A 105 3.48 2.40 16.41
CA ARG A 105 4.68 2.11 15.59
C ARG A 105 4.68 2.87 14.26
N ARG A 106 3.51 3.16 13.68
CA ARG A 106 3.36 3.85 12.39
C ARG A 106 2.27 4.94 12.47
N PRO A 107 2.54 6.05 13.19
CA PRO A 107 1.53 7.08 13.44
C PRO A 107 1.04 7.76 12.17
N ALA A 108 1.90 7.90 11.15
CA ALA A 108 1.52 8.44 9.85
C ALA A 108 0.50 7.55 9.12
N SER A 109 0.70 6.23 9.15
CA SER A 109 -0.24 5.27 8.55
C SER A 109 -1.54 5.18 9.34
N ALA A 110 -1.47 5.30 10.67
CA ALA A 110 -2.65 5.40 11.52
C ALA A 110 -3.46 6.67 11.21
N LEU A 111 -2.79 7.82 11.06
CA LEU A 111 -3.44 9.06 10.65
C LEU A 111 -4.10 8.93 9.28
N LEU A 112 -3.40 8.32 8.31
CA LEU A 112 -3.97 8.02 6.99
C LEU A 112 -5.21 7.13 7.13
N ALA A 113 -5.16 6.07 7.93
CA ALA A 113 -6.31 5.20 8.16
C ALA A 113 -7.50 5.97 8.76
N VAL A 114 -7.26 6.82 9.76
CA VAL A 114 -8.30 7.66 10.38
C VAL A 114 -8.90 8.64 9.38
N MET A 115 -8.07 9.34 8.61
CA MET A 115 -8.52 10.26 7.56
C MET A 115 -9.32 9.52 6.48
N SER A 116 -8.88 8.31 6.10
CA SER A 116 -9.55 7.45 5.13
C SER A 116 -10.93 7.01 5.62
N ILE A 117 -11.03 6.62 6.90
CA ILE A 117 -12.30 6.24 7.52
C ILE A 117 -13.23 7.45 7.63
N MET A 118 -12.74 8.61 8.04
CA MET A 118 -13.54 9.84 8.07
C MET A 118 -14.05 10.22 6.69
N LEU A 119 -13.20 10.14 5.67
CA LEU A 119 -13.59 10.38 4.29
C LEU A 119 -14.65 9.38 3.82
N LEU A 120 -14.47 8.10 4.11
CA LEU A 120 -15.45 7.06 3.82
C LEU A 120 -16.81 7.37 4.47
N VAL A 121 -16.82 7.74 5.76
CA VAL A 121 -18.05 8.15 6.48
C VAL A 121 -18.71 9.35 5.79
N VAL A 122 -17.94 10.37 5.40
CA VAL A 122 -18.48 11.54 4.69
C VAL A 122 -19.10 11.15 3.34
N VAL A 123 -18.45 10.26 2.58
CA VAL A 123 -18.95 9.79 1.28
C VAL A 123 -20.25 8.98 1.47
N ILE A 124 -20.31 8.12 2.48
CA ILE A 124 -21.51 7.34 2.85
C ILE A 124 -22.66 8.27 3.24
N VAL A 125 -22.41 9.21 4.16
CA VAL A 125 -23.44 10.17 4.63
C VAL A 125 -23.95 11.03 3.47
N ARG A 126 -23.08 11.39 2.53
CA ARG A 126 -23.45 12.18 1.34
C ARG A 126 -23.99 11.34 0.17
N GLN A 127 -24.11 10.02 0.33
CA GLN A 127 -24.61 9.09 -0.69
C GLN A 127 -23.93 9.31 -2.06
N ARG A 128 -22.63 9.58 -2.05
CA ARG A 128 -21.87 9.81 -3.28
C ARG A 128 -21.57 8.46 -3.97
N PRO A 129 -21.63 8.39 -5.31
CA PRO A 129 -21.20 7.20 -6.04
C PRO A 129 -19.70 6.92 -5.80
N GLY A 130 -19.28 5.66 -5.86
CA GLY A 130 -17.87 5.26 -5.73
C GLY A 130 -17.40 4.95 -4.30
N MET A 131 -18.30 4.76 -3.33
CA MET A 131 -17.96 4.49 -1.91
C MET A 131 -16.94 3.37 -1.72
N ALA A 132 -17.08 2.27 -2.45
CA ALA A 132 -16.25 1.08 -2.31
C ALA A 132 -14.82 1.28 -2.85
N GLY A 133 -14.64 2.02 -3.95
CA GLY A 133 -13.32 2.32 -4.48
C GLY A 133 -12.47 3.18 -3.54
N MET A 134 -13.10 3.96 -2.65
CA MET A 134 -12.40 4.70 -1.59
C MET A 134 -11.70 3.78 -0.60
N ILE A 135 -12.23 2.57 -0.38
CA ILE A 135 -11.65 1.58 0.52
C ILE A 135 -10.33 1.09 -0.07
N ASP A 136 -10.33 0.70 -1.35
CA ASP A 136 -9.11 0.26 -2.03
C ASP A 136 -8.07 1.38 -2.17
N THR A 137 -8.54 2.60 -2.41
CA THR A 137 -7.65 3.75 -2.67
C THR A 137 -6.97 4.25 -1.39
N PHE A 138 -7.65 4.21 -0.24
CA PHE A 138 -7.16 4.88 0.97
C PHE A 138 -7.04 3.96 2.18
N VAL A 139 -8.06 3.14 2.45
CA VAL A 139 -8.07 2.27 3.65
C VAL A 139 -7.08 1.11 3.48
N ALA A 140 -7.10 0.44 2.32
CA ALA A 140 -6.21 -0.69 2.04
C ALA A 140 -4.72 -0.33 2.14
N PRO A 141 -4.19 0.73 1.50
CA PRO A 141 -2.77 1.07 1.65
C PRO A 141 -2.40 1.48 3.09
N ALA A 142 -3.28 2.19 3.80
CA ALA A 142 -3.03 2.52 5.20
C ALA A 142 -2.88 1.26 6.07
N LEU A 143 -3.79 0.30 5.88
CA LEU A 143 -3.78 -0.98 6.59
C LEU A 143 -2.56 -1.82 6.24
N LEU A 144 -2.19 -1.90 4.95
CA LEU A 144 -1.02 -2.63 4.50
C LEU A 144 0.25 -2.09 5.15
N VAL A 145 0.47 -0.77 5.12
CA VAL A 145 1.67 -0.17 5.74
C VAL A 145 1.69 -0.35 7.25
N MET A 146 0.54 -0.32 7.92
CA MET A 146 0.47 -0.68 9.35
C MET A 146 0.93 -2.12 9.58
N MET A 147 0.46 -3.09 8.80
CA MET A 147 0.91 -4.49 8.93
C MET A 147 2.41 -4.68 8.64
N LEU A 148 3.00 -3.83 7.80
CA LEU A 148 4.45 -3.82 7.57
C LEU A 148 5.28 -3.30 8.78
N ALA A 149 4.64 -2.79 9.84
CA ALA A 149 5.31 -2.32 11.06
C ALA A 149 5.84 -3.44 11.97
N GLU A 150 5.50 -4.69 11.68
CA GLU A 150 5.99 -5.84 12.46
C GLU A 150 7.43 -6.25 12.08
N ASP A 151 8.09 -5.51 11.17
CA ASP A 151 9.52 -5.61 10.82
C ASP A 151 9.98 -7.04 10.45
N ASP A 152 9.21 -7.78 9.64
CA ASP A 152 9.64 -9.08 9.10
C ASP A 152 10.36 -8.92 7.74
N GLU A 153 11.70 -8.86 7.80
CA GLU A 153 12.55 -8.66 6.62
C GLU A 153 12.35 -9.77 5.56
N ARG A 154 12.06 -11.00 5.98
CA ARG A 154 11.84 -12.13 5.06
C ARG A 154 10.57 -11.94 4.23
N THR A 155 9.46 -11.58 4.86
CA THR A 155 8.20 -11.29 4.17
C THR A 155 8.36 -10.05 3.29
N PHE A 156 9.05 -9.01 3.77
CA PHE A 156 9.34 -7.81 2.98
C PHE A 156 10.14 -8.12 1.71
N ALA A 157 11.22 -8.90 1.83
CA ALA A 157 12.02 -9.35 0.69
C ALA A 157 11.19 -10.17 -0.31
N ARG A 158 10.31 -11.07 0.17
CA ARG A 158 9.40 -11.85 -0.69
C ARG A 158 8.41 -10.97 -1.45
N MET A 159 7.77 -10.01 -0.77
CA MET A 159 6.87 -9.06 -1.41
C MET A 159 7.59 -8.24 -2.47
N ARG A 160 8.81 -7.76 -2.16
CA ARG A 160 9.67 -7.07 -3.13
C ARG A 160 9.95 -7.94 -4.36
N THR A 161 10.36 -9.20 -4.17
CA THR A 161 10.60 -10.14 -5.28
C THR A 161 9.34 -10.35 -6.12
N VAL A 162 8.17 -10.47 -5.50
CA VAL A 162 6.89 -10.59 -6.20
C VAL A 162 6.62 -9.34 -7.04
N VAL A 163 6.77 -8.14 -6.47
CA VAL A 163 6.57 -6.88 -7.22
C VAL A 163 7.51 -6.84 -8.43
N HIS A 164 8.81 -7.14 -8.26
CA HIS A 164 9.74 -7.18 -9.39
C HIS A 164 9.34 -8.20 -10.45
N GLY A 165 8.95 -9.41 -10.04
CA GLY A 165 8.50 -10.45 -10.96
C GLY A 165 7.26 -10.04 -11.76
N VAL A 166 6.24 -9.51 -11.07
CA VAL A 166 4.99 -9.06 -11.69
C VAL A 166 5.24 -7.88 -12.62
N MET A 167 6.03 -6.88 -12.20
CA MET A 167 6.32 -5.71 -13.03
C MET A 167 7.19 -6.06 -14.24
N THR A 168 8.06 -7.07 -14.12
CA THR A 168 8.84 -7.60 -15.25
C THR A 168 7.92 -8.31 -16.25
N ALA A 169 7.03 -9.18 -15.78
CA ALA A 169 6.03 -9.84 -16.62
C ALA A 169 5.10 -8.82 -17.30
N ASN A 170 4.65 -7.79 -16.56
CA ASN A 170 3.86 -6.69 -17.07
C ASN A 170 4.57 -5.92 -18.17
N ALA A 171 5.86 -5.61 -18.01
CA ALA A 171 6.66 -4.91 -19.00
C ALA A 171 6.85 -5.75 -20.28
N LEU A 172 7.15 -7.05 -20.15
CA LEU A 172 7.25 -7.96 -21.28
C LEU A 172 5.92 -8.06 -22.04
N LEU A 173 4.81 -8.17 -21.31
CA LEU A 173 3.47 -8.17 -21.89
C LEU A 173 3.17 -6.86 -22.62
N ALA A 174 3.49 -5.72 -22.02
CA ALA A 174 3.29 -4.41 -22.63
C ALA A 174 4.09 -4.25 -23.94
N LEU A 175 5.33 -4.76 -23.99
CA LEU A 175 6.15 -4.79 -25.21
C LEU A 175 5.56 -5.71 -26.28
N PHE A 176 5.06 -6.87 -25.88
CA PHE A 176 4.36 -7.79 -26.77
C PHE A 176 3.10 -7.14 -27.39
N GLU A 177 2.26 -6.52 -26.56
CA GLU A 177 1.06 -5.80 -27.03
C GLU A 177 1.43 -4.64 -27.95
N PHE A 178 2.51 -3.92 -27.63
CA PHE A 178 2.99 -2.80 -28.44
C PHE A 178 3.47 -3.27 -29.83
N ALA A 179 4.18 -4.40 -29.90
CA ALA A 179 4.71 -4.95 -31.14
C ALA A 179 3.63 -5.59 -32.01
N THR A 180 2.71 -6.35 -31.41
CA THR A 180 1.68 -7.12 -32.13
C THR A 180 0.39 -6.34 -32.38
N LYS A 181 0.20 -5.21 -31.69
CA LYS A 181 -1.07 -4.45 -31.66
C LYS A 181 -2.27 -5.27 -31.19
N THR A 182 -2.01 -6.40 -30.52
CA THR A 182 -3.02 -7.27 -29.94
C THR A 182 -3.02 -7.07 -28.43
N LEU A 183 -4.13 -6.57 -27.88
CA LEU A 183 -4.30 -6.38 -26.44
C LEU A 183 -4.74 -7.69 -25.79
N VAL A 184 -3.98 -8.18 -24.81
CA VAL A 184 -4.32 -9.43 -24.10
C VAL A 184 -5.44 -9.19 -23.10
N PHE A 185 -5.38 -8.07 -22.39
CA PHE A 185 -6.43 -7.62 -21.48
C PHE A 185 -6.92 -6.23 -21.90
N PRO A 186 -7.76 -6.13 -22.95
CA PRO A 186 -8.19 -4.84 -23.46
C PRO A 186 -9.00 -4.08 -22.40
N TYR A 187 -8.86 -2.76 -22.42
CA TYR A 187 -9.58 -1.90 -21.50
C TYR A 187 -11.09 -2.06 -21.66
N ARG A 188 -11.80 -2.19 -20.54
CA ARG A 188 -13.25 -2.30 -20.48
C ARG A 188 -13.83 -1.17 -19.64
N LEU A 189 -14.86 -0.52 -20.16
CA LEU A 189 -15.67 0.42 -19.41
C LEU A 189 -17.08 -0.14 -19.30
N ASP A 190 -17.54 -0.39 -18.08
CA ASP A 190 -18.85 -1.01 -17.82
C ASP A 190 -19.08 -2.33 -18.57
N GLY A 191 -17.99 -3.10 -18.75
CA GLY A 191 -17.99 -4.39 -19.43
C GLY A 191 -17.78 -4.33 -20.95
N GLU A 192 -17.98 -3.17 -21.56
CA GLU A 192 -17.77 -2.94 -22.98
C GLU A 192 -16.29 -2.72 -23.30
N VAL A 193 -15.79 -3.42 -24.33
CA VAL A 193 -14.39 -3.32 -24.75
C VAL A 193 -14.17 -2.02 -25.51
N PHE A 194 -13.20 -1.22 -25.06
CA PHE A 194 -12.81 0.01 -25.74
C PHE A 194 -11.88 -0.29 -26.92
N THR A 195 -12.46 -0.51 -28.11
CA THR A 195 -11.71 -0.92 -29.32
C THR A 195 -10.85 0.19 -29.94
N ASN A 196 -11.09 1.45 -29.58
CA ASN A 196 -10.44 2.60 -30.20
C ASN A 196 -9.12 2.98 -29.52
N ASP A 197 -8.80 2.40 -28.36
CA ASP A 197 -7.55 2.66 -27.64
C ASP A 197 -6.61 1.46 -27.79
N LEU A 198 -5.59 1.63 -28.64
CA LEU A 198 -4.62 0.58 -28.97
C LEU A 198 -3.35 0.64 -28.11
N ARG A 199 -3.35 1.48 -27.06
CA ARG A 199 -2.21 1.58 -26.13
C ARG A 199 -2.15 0.32 -25.26
N SER A 200 -0.93 -0.16 -25.00
CA SER A 200 -0.71 -1.36 -24.19
C SER A 200 -1.30 -1.21 -22.78
N THR A 201 -2.16 -2.15 -22.41
CA THR A 201 -2.86 -2.21 -21.13
C THR A 201 -2.20 -3.20 -20.16
N ALA A 202 -1.56 -4.24 -20.71
CA ALA A 202 -0.87 -5.31 -20.00
C ALA A 202 -1.69 -5.85 -18.81
N LEU A 203 -1.05 -6.20 -17.69
CA LEU A 203 -1.75 -6.78 -16.53
C LEU A 203 -2.66 -5.76 -15.84
N GLN A 204 -2.40 -4.46 -16.01
CA GLN A 204 -3.14 -3.39 -15.34
C GLN A 204 -4.49 -3.07 -15.99
N GLY A 205 -4.79 -3.61 -17.17
CA GLY A 205 -6.13 -3.56 -17.79
C GLY A 205 -6.60 -2.16 -18.22
N HIS A 206 -5.80 -1.12 -18.01
CA HIS A 206 -6.04 0.25 -18.47
C HIS A 206 -4.71 0.91 -18.83
N PRO A 207 -4.57 1.57 -19.99
CA PRO A 207 -3.26 2.07 -20.45
C PRO A 207 -2.69 3.18 -19.56
N LEU A 208 -3.54 4.11 -19.09
CA LEU A 208 -3.15 5.13 -18.11
C LEU A 208 -2.66 4.50 -16.79
N SER A 209 -3.43 3.61 -16.18
CA SER A 209 -3.03 2.93 -14.94
C SER A 209 -1.74 2.13 -15.12
N ASN A 210 -1.57 1.45 -16.26
CA ASN A 210 -0.36 0.72 -16.58
C ASN A 210 0.88 1.62 -16.60
N ALA A 211 0.78 2.76 -17.29
CA ALA A 211 1.84 3.75 -17.34
C ALA A 211 2.16 4.34 -15.97
N THR A 212 1.13 4.72 -15.19
CA THR A 212 1.30 5.30 -13.85
C THR A 212 1.98 4.33 -12.89
N ILE A 213 1.51 3.08 -12.81
CA ILE A 213 2.09 2.06 -11.90
C ILE A 213 3.52 1.73 -12.33
N THR A 214 3.77 1.59 -13.63
CA THR A 214 5.12 1.33 -14.15
C THR A 214 6.08 2.48 -13.82
N ALA A 215 5.65 3.73 -13.99
CA ALA A 215 6.46 4.90 -13.67
C ALA A 215 6.78 4.98 -12.16
N ILE A 216 5.79 4.77 -11.30
CA ILE A 216 5.98 4.74 -9.83
C ILE A 216 6.94 3.61 -9.44
N TYR A 217 6.79 2.42 -10.03
CA TYR A 217 7.69 1.30 -9.78
C TYR A 217 9.13 1.62 -10.19
N VAL A 218 9.35 2.20 -11.37
CA VAL A 218 10.70 2.60 -11.82
C VAL A 218 11.32 3.65 -10.91
N LEU A 219 10.54 4.60 -10.38
CA LEU A 219 11.01 5.57 -9.39
C LEU A 219 11.36 4.94 -8.03
N ALA A 220 10.78 3.77 -7.72
CA ALA A 220 10.99 3.06 -6.47
C ALA A 220 12.11 2.00 -6.54
N LEU A 221 12.70 1.76 -7.72
CA LEU A 221 13.88 0.91 -7.92
C LEU A 221 15.13 1.53 -7.32
#